data_AF-A0A2E0LD57-F1
#
_entry.id   AF-A0A2E0LD57-F1
#
_cell.length_a   1.000
_cell.length_b   1.000
_cell.length_c   1.000
_cell.angle_alpha   90.00
_cell.angle_beta   90.00
_cell.angle_gamma   90.00
#
_symmetry.space_group_name_H-M   'P 1'
#
loop_
_entity.id
_entity.type
_entity.pdbx_description
1 polymer ?
#
loop_
_entity_poly.entity_id
_entity_poly.type
_entity_poly.pdbx_seq_one_letter_code
_entity_poly.pdbx_strand_id
1 'polypeptide(L)'
;MLRNIFFLLLLFFSISFVSQAQILEPISWEFKVDSSNYSESKKLDLIFEPTTEVGWYIYSSDNDPEAGPYTIFDFNENITYTLHEELKIKNVKTKFDSVWFADVRYLDNGGAFIQSI
;
A
#
# COMPACT_ATOMS: atom_id res chain seq x y z
N MET A 1 24.03 -0.06 49.70
CA MET A 1 23.69 0.75 48.51
C MET A 1 24.05 0.06 47.20
N LEU A 2 25.28 -0.45 46.99
CA LEU A 2 25.71 -1.09 45.73
C LEU A 2 24.81 -2.26 45.25
N ARG A 3 24.34 -3.12 46.15
CA ARG A 3 23.43 -4.24 45.81
C ARG A 3 22.14 -3.77 45.12
N ASN A 4 21.55 -2.70 45.63
CA ASN A 4 20.29 -2.16 45.09
C ASN A 4 20.53 -1.47 43.74
N ILE A 5 21.69 -0.85 43.55
CA ILE A 5 22.11 -0.27 42.27
C ILE A 5 22.30 -1.37 41.21
N PHE A 6 22.93 -2.48 41.58
CA PHE A 6 23.08 -3.63 40.68
C PHE A 6 21.73 -4.19 40.24
N PHE A 7 20.78 -4.37 41.16
CA PHE A 7 19.42 -4.81 40.81
C PHE A 7 18.68 -3.83 39.89
N LEU A 8 18.83 -2.52 40.12
CA LEU A 8 18.24 -1.48 39.26
C LEU A 8 18.84 -1.50 37.85
N LEU A 9 20.15 -1.70 37.72
CA LEU A 9 20.83 -1.82 36.42
C LEU A 9 20.39 -3.08 35.67
N LEU A 10 20.22 -4.19 36.39
CA LEU A 10 19.76 -5.45 35.81
C LEU A 10 18.31 -5.36 35.32
N LEU A 11 17.45 -4.66 36.08
CA LEU A 11 16.08 -4.38 35.68
C LEU A 11 16.02 -3.46 34.44
N PHE A 12 16.84 -2.41 34.42
CA PHE A 12 16.93 -1.50 33.27
C PHE A 12 17.40 -2.23 32.00
N PHE A 13 18.43 -3.07 32.11
CA PHE A 13 18.93 -3.88 31.01
C PHE A 13 17.88 -4.88 30.49
N SER A 14 17.08 -5.46 31.39
CA SER A 14 16.02 -6.41 31.03
C SER A 14 14.90 -5.75 30.22
N ILE A 15 14.57 -4.48 30.51
CA ILE A 15 13.55 -3.70 29.76
C ILE A 15 14.02 -3.41 28.32
N SER A 16 15.33 -3.26 28.09
CA SER A 16 15.87 -3.04 26.74
C SER A 16 15.73 -4.25 25.81
N PHE A 17 15.61 -5.48 26.32
CA PHE A 17 15.38 -6.68 25.49
C PHE A 17 13.91 -6.86 25.08
N VAL A 18 12.97 -6.20 25.75
CA VAL A 18 11.54 -6.29 25.44
C VAL A 18 11.03 -5.13 24.57
N SER A 19 11.83 -4.09 24.35
CA SER A 19 11.49 -3.03 23.39
C SER A 19 11.70 -3.53 21.96
N GLN A 20 10.61 -3.77 21.23
CA GLN A 20 10.61 -4.10 19.80
C GLN A 20 10.30 -2.82 19.00
N ALA A 21 11.29 -2.26 18.30
CA ALA A 21 11.09 -1.18 17.34
C ALA A 21 10.99 -1.78 15.94
N GLN A 22 9.79 -2.20 15.54
CA GLN A 22 9.51 -2.79 14.24
C GLN A 22 8.94 -1.71 13.32
N ILE A 23 9.32 -1.75 12.03
CA ILE A 23 8.59 -0.98 11.01
C ILE A 23 7.19 -1.57 10.95
N LEU A 24 6.18 -0.70 11.05
CA LEU A 24 4.81 -1.13 10.88
C LEU A 24 4.56 -1.39 9.38
N GLU A 25 4.00 -2.55 9.06
CA GLU A 25 3.62 -2.96 7.71
C GLU A 25 2.09 -3.14 7.64
N PRO A 26 1.30 -2.05 7.73
CA PRO A 26 -0.16 -2.13 7.89
C PRO A 26 -0.89 -2.42 6.57
N ILE A 27 -0.13 -2.62 5.49
CA ILE A 27 -0.60 -2.81 4.14
C ILE A 27 0.11 -4.05 3.58
N SER A 28 -0.68 -5.00 3.10
CA SER A 28 -0.21 -6.11 2.27
C SER A 28 -0.89 -6.09 0.90
N TRP A 29 -0.31 -6.80 -0.06
CA TRP A 29 -0.76 -6.78 -1.46
C TRP A 29 -1.07 -8.18 -1.96
N GLU A 30 -2.17 -8.31 -2.69
CA GLU A 30 -2.50 -9.49 -3.49
C GLU A 30 -2.42 -9.13 -4.98
N PHE A 31 -1.79 -10.00 -5.76
CA PHE A 31 -1.58 -9.82 -7.21
C PHE A 31 -2.31 -10.91 -7.96
N LYS A 32 -3.20 -10.54 -8.88
CA LYS A 32 -4.02 -11.47 -9.67
C LYS A 32 -3.88 -11.17 -11.15
N VAL A 33 -4.10 -12.20 -11.96
CA VAL A 33 -4.24 -12.08 -13.42
C VAL A 33 -5.64 -12.55 -13.78
N ASP A 34 -6.44 -11.68 -14.37
CA ASP A 34 -7.74 -12.02 -14.92
C ASP A 34 -7.63 -12.20 -16.44
N SER A 35 -7.91 -13.42 -16.89
CA SER A 35 -7.91 -13.82 -18.28
C SER A 35 -9.32 -14.06 -18.84
N SER A 36 -10.36 -13.69 -18.11
CA SER A 36 -11.76 -14.04 -18.44
C SER A 36 -12.17 -13.55 -19.84
N ASN A 37 -11.65 -12.40 -20.27
CA ASN A 37 -11.97 -11.79 -21.57
C ASN A 37 -10.93 -12.11 -22.66
N TYR A 38 -9.89 -12.90 -22.37
CA TYR A 38 -8.76 -13.09 -23.27
C TYR A 38 -9.16 -13.69 -24.62
N SER A 39 -10.14 -14.59 -24.65
CA SER A 39 -10.60 -15.21 -25.90
C SER A 39 -11.09 -14.18 -26.92
N GLU A 40 -11.74 -13.11 -26.46
CA GLU A 40 -12.39 -12.09 -27.27
C GLU A 40 -11.49 -10.86 -27.50
N SER A 41 -10.90 -10.32 -26.44
CA SER A 41 -10.14 -9.06 -26.50
C SER A 41 -8.65 -9.25 -26.75
N LYS A 42 -8.12 -10.47 -26.52
CA LYS A 42 -6.68 -10.76 -26.43
C LYS A 42 -5.93 -9.94 -25.37
N LYS A 43 -6.65 -9.42 -24.37
CA LYS A 43 -6.08 -8.69 -23.22
C LYS A 43 -6.13 -9.51 -21.95
N LEU A 44 -5.16 -9.26 -21.06
CA LEU A 44 -5.16 -9.74 -19.68
C LEU A 44 -5.22 -8.54 -18.73
N ASP A 45 -5.95 -8.66 -17.63
CA ASP A 45 -5.96 -7.64 -16.59
C ASP A 45 -5.06 -8.08 -15.43
N LEU A 46 -4.03 -7.29 -15.13
CA LEU A 46 -3.23 -7.40 -13.92
C LEU A 46 -3.94 -6.62 -12.81
N ILE A 47 -4.32 -7.30 -11.74
CA ILE A 47 -5.10 -6.71 -10.64
C ILE A 47 -4.24 -6.69 -9.38
N PHE A 48 -4.10 -5.49 -8.80
CA PHE A 48 -3.32 -5.20 -7.60
C PHE A 48 -4.28 -4.80 -6.47
N GLU A 49 -4.50 -5.69 -5.51
CA GLU A 49 -5.45 -5.49 -4.42
C GLU A 49 -4.72 -5.24 -3.09
N PRO A 50 -4.81 -4.02 -2.52
CA PRO A 50 -4.28 -3.79 -1.19
C PRO A 50 -5.23 -4.34 -0.12
N THR A 51 -4.64 -4.98 0.89
CA THR A 51 -5.30 -5.28 2.16
C THR A 51 -4.73 -4.34 3.21
N THR A 52 -5.60 -3.56 3.87
CA THR A 52 -5.22 -2.56 4.86
C THR A 52 -5.75 -2.91 6.24
N GLU A 53 -4.94 -2.67 7.27
CA GLU A 53 -5.41 -2.66 8.65
C GLU A 53 -6.43 -1.52 8.88
N VAL A 54 -7.26 -1.65 9.91
CA VAL A 54 -8.30 -0.66 10.21
C VAL A 54 -7.68 0.72 10.45
N GLY A 55 -8.16 1.72 9.69
CA GLY A 55 -7.67 3.10 9.76
C GLY A 55 -6.55 3.41 8.76
N TRP A 56 -5.96 2.40 8.13
CA TRP A 56 -4.96 2.56 7.07
C TRP A 56 -5.59 2.56 5.68
N TYR A 57 -4.97 3.31 4.78
CA TYR A 57 -5.36 3.43 3.38
C TYR A 57 -4.15 3.74 2.51
N ILE A 58 -4.32 3.58 1.20
CA ILE A 58 -3.31 3.86 0.19
C ILE A 58 -3.81 4.99 -0.70
N TYR A 59 -2.97 5.99 -0.97
CA TYR A 59 -3.31 7.03 -1.92
C TYR A 59 -3.46 6.47 -3.34
N SER A 60 -4.52 6.89 -4.02
CA SER A 60 -4.81 6.46 -5.38
C SER A 60 -3.76 6.98 -6.37
N SER A 61 -3.58 6.29 -7.50
CA SER A 61 -2.66 6.71 -8.58
C SER A 61 -3.15 7.95 -9.30
N ASP A 62 -4.46 8.19 -9.26
CA ASP A 62 -5.13 9.37 -9.81
C ASP A 62 -5.47 10.40 -8.72
N ASN A 63 -4.74 10.36 -7.60
CA ASN A 63 -4.73 11.46 -6.65
C ASN A 63 -4.06 12.68 -7.28
N ASP A 64 -4.54 13.88 -6.95
CA ASP A 64 -3.92 15.12 -7.42
C ASP A 64 -2.47 15.19 -6.88
N PRO A 65 -1.44 15.31 -7.75
CA PRO A 65 -0.04 15.38 -7.33
C PRO A 65 0.27 16.53 -6.36
N GLU A 66 -0.55 17.59 -6.35
CA GLU A 66 -0.44 18.72 -5.43
C GLU A 66 -1.22 18.50 -4.12
N ALA A 67 -2.13 17.51 -4.09
CA ALA A 67 -2.95 17.18 -2.93
C ALA A 67 -2.34 16.09 -2.04
N GLY A 68 -1.18 15.54 -2.38
CA GLY A 68 -0.47 14.55 -1.56
C GLY A 68 0.15 13.41 -2.37
N PRO A 69 0.56 12.31 -1.71
CA PRO A 69 1.18 11.17 -2.36
C PRO A 69 0.21 10.51 -3.34
N TYR A 70 0.76 9.74 -4.27
CA TYR A 70 -0.01 8.88 -5.17
C TYR A 70 0.78 7.60 -5.42
N THR A 71 0.07 6.50 -5.68
CA THR A 71 0.69 5.20 -5.94
C THR A 71 1.14 5.12 -7.40
N ILE A 72 2.35 4.67 -7.66
CA ILE A 72 2.91 4.52 -9.02
C ILE A 72 3.20 3.04 -9.25
N PHE A 73 2.89 2.56 -10.46
CA PHE A 73 3.24 1.23 -10.93
C PHE A 73 4.23 1.35 -12.10
N ASP A 74 5.47 0.91 -11.87
CA ASP A 74 6.50 0.85 -12.90
C ASP A 74 6.60 -0.58 -13.45
N PHE A 75 6.43 -0.72 -14.76
CA PHE A 75 6.55 -1.99 -15.46
C PHE A 75 7.82 -2.01 -16.29
N ASN A 76 8.60 -3.08 -16.19
CA ASN A 76 9.72 -3.30 -17.08
C ASN A 76 9.21 -3.50 -18.52
N GLU A 77 9.91 -2.99 -19.51
CA GLU A 77 9.60 -3.31 -20.90
C GLU A 77 9.85 -4.80 -21.17
N ASN A 78 8.96 -5.43 -21.95
CA ASN A 78 9.09 -6.84 -22.31
C ASN A 78 8.46 -7.09 -23.68
N ILE A 79 9.04 -8.00 -24.47
CA ILE A 79 8.50 -8.40 -25.77
C ILE A 79 7.23 -9.27 -25.69
N THR A 80 6.90 -9.82 -24.51
CA THR A 80 5.77 -10.74 -24.33
C THR A 80 4.47 -10.05 -23.97
N TYR A 81 4.46 -8.75 -23.70
CA TYR A 81 3.26 -7.97 -23.41
C TYR A 81 3.42 -6.51 -23.83
N THR A 82 2.32 -5.77 -23.89
CA THR A 82 2.35 -4.31 -24.07
C THR A 82 1.34 -3.71 -23.12
N LEU A 83 1.70 -2.66 -22.39
CA LEU A 83 0.73 -1.96 -21.55
C LEU A 83 -0.35 -1.34 -22.44
N HIS A 84 -1.59 -1.63 -22.11
CA HIS A 84 -2.76 -1.06 -22.76
C HIS A 84 -3.51 -0.15 -21.79
N GLU A 85 -3.94 1.01 -22.29
CA GLU A 85 -4.74 1.98 -21.54
C GLU A 85 -4.05 2.53 -20.29
N GLU A 86 -4.67 3.53 -19.66
CA GLU A 86 -4.23 4.01 -18.36
C GLU A 86 -4.68 3.04 -17.25
N LEU A 87 -3.92 3.01 -16.16
CA LEU A 87 -4.24 2.24 -14.96
C LEU A 87 -5.65 2.58 -14.47
N LYS A 88 -6.51 1.58 -14.32
CA LYS A 88 -7.88 1.75 -13.82
C LYS A 88 -7.92 1.54 -12.32
N ILE A 89 -8.76 2.32 -11.63
CA ILE A 89 -8.91 2.26 -10.18
C ILE A 89 -10.33 1.83 -9.83
N LYS A 90 -10.44 0.80 -8.98
CA LYS A 90 -11.71 0.27 -8.47
C LYS A 90 -11.92 0.71 -7.02
N ASN A 91 -13.16 1.08 -6.69
CA ASN A 91 -13.61 1.45 -5.34
C ASN A 91 -12.77 2.55 -4.66
N VAL A 92 -12.31 3.53 -5.44
CA VAL A 92 -11.64 4.73 -4.93
C VAL A 92 -12.58 5.59 -4.10
N LYS A 93 -12.07 6.16 -3.02
CA LYS A 93 -12.76 7.06 -2.10
C LYS A 93 -12.06 8.43 -2.08
N THR A 94 -12.79 9.45 -1.64
CA THR A 94 -12.26 10.80 -1.47
C THR A 94 -12.50 11.27 -0.04
N LYS A 95 -11.53 11.98 0.55
CA LYS A 95 -11.70 12.69 1.82
C LYS A 95 -10.84 13.94 1.86
N PHE A 96 -11.24 14.91 2.66
CA PHE A 96 -10.36 16.02 3.00
C PHE A 96 -9.25 15.53 3.93
N ASP A 97 -7.99 15.82 3.58
CA ASP A 97 -6.82 15.54 4.41
C ASP A 97 -6.25 16.85 4.94
N SER A 98 -6.20 16.98 6.27
CA SER A 98 -5.73 18.21 6.91
C SER A 98 -4.21 18.40 6.84
N VAL A 99 -3.44 17.35 6.56
CA VAL A 99 -1.98 17.44 6.35
C VAL A 99 -1.70 18.14 5.02
N TRP A 100 -2.45 17.76 3.99
CA TRP A 100 -2.32 18.32 2.64
C TRP A 100 -3.21 19.54 2.40
N PHE A 101 -4.19 19.77 3.29
CA PHE A 101 -5.21 20.80 3.17
C PHE A 101 -5.95 20.72 1.82
N ALA A 102 -6.20 19.49 1.36
CA ALA A 102 -6.79 19.19 0.06
C ALA A 102 -7.64 17.91 0.14
N ASP A 103 -8.49 17.71 -0.88
CA ASP A 103 -9.19 16.45 -1.05
C ASP A 103 -8.26 15.41 -1.66
N VAL A 104 -8.05 14.31 -0.92
CA VAL A 104 -7.20 13.19 -1.34
C VAL A 104 -8.04 12.01 -1.76
N ARG A 105 -7.56 11.30 -2.79
CA ARG A 105 -8.16 10.07 -3.29
C ARG A 105 -7.38 8.88 -2.79
N TYR A 106 -8.08 7.87 -2.29
CA TYR A 106 -7.46 6.72 -1.64
C TYR A 106 -8.28 5.44 -1.79
N LEU A 107 -7.63 4.32 -1.49
CA LEU A 107 -8.21 2.98 -1.44
C LEU A 107 -7.95 2.35 -0.06
N ASP A 108 -8.89 1.51 0.36
CA ASP A 108 -8.78 0.59 1.48
C ASP A 108 -9.30 -0.79 1.04
N ASN A 109 -9.59 -1.68 1.99
CA ASN A 109 -10.09 -3.02 1.73
C ASN A 109 -11.25 -3.03 0.71
N GLY A 110 -11.05 -3.78 -0.38
CA GLY A 110 -11.99 -3.88 -1.52
C GLY A 110 -11.67 -2.94 -2.69
N GLY A 111 -10.68 -2.06 -2.55
CA GLY A 111 -10.06 -1.31 -3.64
C GLY A 111 -9.15 -2.19 -4.51
N ALA A 112 -8.91 -1.76 -5.75
CA ALA A 112 -7.92 -2.39 -6.62
C ALA A 112 -7.37 -1.41 -7.67
N PHE A 113 -6.13 -1.64 -8.08
CA PHE A 113 -5.58 -1.07 -9.31
C PHE A 113 -5.57 -2.14 -10.39
N ILE A 114 -5.86 -1.76 -11.63
CA ILE A 114 -6.00 -2.69 -12.75
C ILE A 114 -5.22 -2.17 -13.95
N GLN A 115 -4.21 -2.90 -14.38
CA GLN A 115 -3.44 -2.63 -15.59
C GLN A 115 -3.77 -3.68 -16.65
N SER A 116 -4.33 -3.26 -17.79
CA SER A 116 -4.53 -4.15 -18.93
C SER A 116 -3.21 -4.30 -19.70
N ILE A 117 -2.89 -5.52 -20.11
CA ILE A 117 -1.74 -5.88 -20.96
C ILE A 117 -2.13 -6.79 -22.13
#